data_AF-A0A959HC91-F1
#
_entry.id   AF-A0A959HC91-F1
#
_cell.length_a   1.000
_cell.length_b   1.000
_cell.length_c   1.000
_cell.angle_alpha   90.00
_cell.angle_beta   90.00
_cell.angle_gamma   90.00
#
_symmetry.space_group_name_H-M   'P 1'
#
loop_
_entity.id
_entity.type
_entity.pdbx_description
1 polymer ?
#
loop_
_entity_poly.entity_id
_entity_poly.type
_entity_poly.pdbx_seq_one_letter_code
_entity_poly.pdbx_strand_id
1 'polypeptide(L)'
;MKPGIASLLLLLLPLWGRAQDYPGEYVLDADGGQVVFDIQDAGQHRLEGFLLDSDGTRYQVQAVVEGEYARGTLLNDRGGLYFEARLKGEQLVLTIMPADAYNQPDYLSAKDFFLTRREKVKAPIELSPIEQVKPEEEQWLPDQPAPGAAGEWAGNYNGVINEAPTQLSISRYGNQLSGEVDAGGYKYILEGAISEDKSWGEAYDPQTQGKMKFSGTLSGNVVMLDFFAEQGRFRVQFLRQGSRPLPGISESTGQNPAGNWVHAQPPASGEFSPPEQTLLQLHPDGTFHFGKAAAVRSNPNGRGVGRGRWKTEGNDILIDQGKGWIRFAAYFLKGDSLLLEFGKDNRQEWKRVD
;
A
#
# COMPACT_ATOMS: atom_id res chain seq x y z
N MET A 1 -66.48 -37.94 8.61
CA MET A 1 -65.51 -37.20 7.77
C MET A 1 -64.98 -36.01 8.56
N LYS A 2 -63.66 -35.83 8.60
CA LYS A 2 -62.93 -34.66 9.14
C LYS A 2 -63.04 -33.47 8.16
N PRO A 3 -62.69 -32.23 8.58
CA PRO A 3 -61.29 -31.80 8.37
C PRO A 3 -60.65 -31.16 9.61
N GLY A 4 -59.33 -31.29 9.69
CA GLY A 4 -58.47 -30.81 10.77
C GLY A 4 -57.84 -29.45 10.48
N ILE A 5 -57.51 -28.74 11.55
CA ILE A 5 -56.91 -27.41 11.58
C ILE A 5 -55.38 -27.56 11.53
N ALA A 6 -54.73 -26.95 10.54
CA ALA A 6 -53.28 -26.86 10.45
C ALA A 6 -52.82 -25.51 11.00
N SER A 7 -52.10 -25.53 12.13
CA SER A 7 -51.38 -24.39 12.69
C SER A 7 -50.08 -24.18 11.93
N LEU A 8 -49.90 -22.99 11.34
CA LEU A 8 -48.68 -22.53 10.71
C LEU A 8 -47.82 -21.81 11.74
N LEU A 9 -46.73 -22.44 12.20
CA LEU A 9 -45.75 -21.87 13.12
C LEU A 9 -44.72 -21.07 12.31
N LEU A 10 -44.75 -19.73 12.41
CA LEU A 10 -43.81 -18.84 11.74
C LEU A 10 -42.50 -18.76 12.54
N LEU A 11 -41.42 -19.37 12.03
CA LEU A 11 -40.07 -19.29 12.58
C LEU A 11 -39.46 -17.90 12.29
N LEU A 12 -39.50 -17.00 13.28
CA LEU A 12 -38.71 -15.77 13.31
C LEU A 12 -37.29 -16.11 13.78
N LEU A 13 -36.36 -16.29 12.83
CA LEU A 13 -34.93 -16.33 13.17
C LEU A 13 -34.44 -14.89 13.42
N PRO A 14 -33.92 -14.57 14.62
CA PRO A 14 -33.29 -13.28 14.83
C PRO A 14 -31.97 -13.26 14.07
N LEU A 15 -31.89 -12.45 13.01
CA LEU A 15 -30.64 -12.04 12.40
C LEU A 15 -29.87 -11.22 13.45
N TRP A 16 -29.07 -11.89 14.26
CA TRP A 16 -28.08 -11.22 15.11
C TRP A 16 -27.04 -10.62 14.18
N GLY A 17 -27.27 -9.36 13.79
CA GLY A 17 -26.24 -8.54 13.18
C GLY A 17 -25.07 -8.50 14.14
N ARG A 18 -23.95 -9.13 13.77
CA ARG A 18 -22.72 -9.03 14.55
C ARG A 18 -22.28 -7.57 14.48
N ALA A 19 -22.38 -6.87 15.61
CA ALA A 19 -21.72 -5.59 15.77
C ALA A 19 -20.24 -5.78 15.39
N GLN A 20 -19.69 -4.84 14.61
CA GLN A 20 -18.29 -4.90 14.23
C GLN A 20 -17.42 -4.85 15.49
N ASP A 21 -16.45 -5.77 15.57
CA ASP A 21 -15.55 -5.90 16.71
C ASP A 21 -14.40 -4.90 16.60
N TYR A 22 -14.69 -3.63 16.89
CA TYR A 22 -13.71 -2.54 16.83
C TYR A 22 -12.58 -2.61 17.87
N PRO A 23 -12.77 -3.08 19.12
CA PRO A 23 -11.70 -3.11 20.11
C PRO A 23 -10.45 -3.84 19.61
N GLY A 24 -9.28 -3.23 19.79
CA GLY A 24 -8.01 -3.75 19.30
C GLY A 24 -6.95 -2.66 19.14
N GLU A 25 -5.71 -3.12 18.92
CA GLU A 25 -4.60 -2.26 18.53
C GLU A 25 -4.43 -2.36 17.02
N TYR A 26 -4.42 -1.22 16.34
CA TYR A 26 -4.22 -1.12 14.90
C TYR A 26 -3.01 -0.27 14.61
N VAL A 27 -2.21 -0.68 13.63
CA VAL A 27 -0.97 -0.01 13.32
C VAL A 27 -0.85 0.33 11.84
N LEU A 28 -0.21 1.47 11.58
CA LEU A 28 0.23 1.91 10.27
C LEU A 28 1.67 2.39 10.40
N ASP A 29 2.57 1.74 9.69
CA ASP A 29 3.96 2.19 9.60
C ASP A 29 4.04 3.37 8.61
N ALA A 30 4.53 4.51 9.09
CA ALA A 30 4.63 5.75 8.32
C ALA A 30 6.07 6.28 8.30
N ASP A 31 6.38 7.15 7.34
CA ASP A 31 7.69 7.77 7.20
C ASP A 31 7.97 8.76 8.35
N GLY A 32 8.46 8.27 9.49
CA GLY A 32 8.71 9.12 10.68
C GLY A 32 8.48 8.42 12.00
N GLY A 33 7.68 7.35 12.00
CA GLY A 33 7.33 6.57 13.17
C GLY A 33 6.10 5.72 12.89
N GLN A 34 5.59 5.04 13.92
CA GLN A 34 4.41 4.20 13.79
C GLN A 34 3.19 4.97 14.25
N VAL A 35 2.14 4.98 13.43
CA VAL A 35 0.81 5.36 13.88
C VAL A 35 0.20 4.16 14.61
N VAL A 36 -0.20 4.34 15.86
CA VAL A 36 -0.84 3.32 16.69
C VAL A 36 -2.21 3.81 17.08
N PHE A 37 -3.26 3.04 16.78
CA PHE A 37 -4.62 3.31 17.18
C PHE A 37 -5.11 2.16 18.07
N ASP A 38 -5.12 2.37 19.38
CA ASP A 38 -5.58 1.38 20.36
C ASP A 38 -6.95 1.81 20.86
N ILE A 39 -7.95 0.96 20.63
CA ILE A 39 -9.33 1.20 21.02
C ILE A 39 -9.82 0.07 21.91
N GLN A 40 -10.58 0.42 22.94
CA GLN A 40 -11.19 -0.49 23.90
C GLN A 40 -12.71 -0.25 23.95
N ASP A 41 -13.46 -1.29 24.28
CA ASP A 41 -14.90 -1.19 24.51
C ASP A 41 -15.15 -0.47 25.85
N ALA A 42 -15.86 0.65 25.81
CA ALA A 42 -16.28 1.42 26.98
C ALA A 42 -17.76 1.17 27.35
N GLY A 43 -18.41 0.21 26.68
CA GLY A 43 -19.79 -0.19 26.91
C GLY A 43 -20.81 0.71 26.22
N GLN A 44 -22.03 0.18 26.02
CA GLN A 44 -23.12 0.90 25.34
C GLN A 44 -22.75 1.44 23.95
N HIS A 45 -22.03 0.64 23.16
CA HIS A 45 -21.51 1.03 21.84
C HIS A 45 -20.52 2.20 21.87
N ARG A 46 -19.94 2.52 23.04
CA ARG A 46 -18.88 3.52 23.15
C ARG A 46 -17.52 2.88 23.04
N LEU A 47 -16.61 3.61 22.43
CA LEU A 47 -15.21 3.26 22.24
C LEU A 47 -14.34 4.34 22.85
N GLU A 48 -13.33 3.92 23.61
CA GLU A 48 -12.33 4.80 24.19
C GLU A 48 -10.92 4.25 23.93
N GLY A 49 -9.91 5.11 23.94
CA GLY A 49 -8.56 4.66 23.62
C GLY A 49 -7.62 5.81 23.30
N PHE A 50 -6.61 5.54 22.48
CA PHE A 50 -5.69 6.58 22.02
C PHE A 50 -5.24 6.35 20.58
N LEU A 51 -4.89 7.46 19.91
CA LEU A 51 -4.11 7.47 18.69
C LEU A 51 -2.72 8.06 19.01
N LEU A 52 -1.66 7.35 18.63
CA LEU A 52 -0.30 7.87 18.57
C LEU A 52 0.01 8.15 17.11
N ASP A 53 0.38 9.38 16.75
CA ASP A 53 0.80 9.69 15.39
C ASP A 53 2.28 9.33 15.15
N SER A 54 2.73 9.49 13.89
CA SER A 54 4.10 9.16 13.49
C SER A 54 5.16 9.99 14.22
N ASP A 55 4.79 11.16 14.76
CA ASP A 55 5.71 12.06 15.47
C ASP A 55 5.70 11.80 16.99
N GLY A 56 4.92 10.81 17.44
CA GLY A 56 4.75 10.46 18.85
C GLY A 56 3.75 11.33 19.61
N THR A 57 2.95 12.15 18.91
CA THR A 57 1.86 12.91 19.55
C THR A 57 0.72 11.95 19.88
N ARG A 58 0.22 12.03 21.11
CA ARG A 58 -0.90 11.21 21.59
C ARG A 58 -2.20 11.99 21.60
N TYR A 59 -3.25 11.39 21.06
CA TYR A 59 -4.64 11.88 21.07
C TYR A 59 -5.51 10.89 21.83
N GLN A 60 -6.36 11.38 22.71
CA GLN A 60 -7.39 10.59 23.38
C GLN A 60 -8.55 10.33 22.42
N VAL A 61 -9.03 9.09 22.38
CA VAL A 61 -10.16 8.67 21.54
C VAL A 61 -11.43 8.65 22.38
N GLN A 62 -12.50 9.26 21.86
CA GLN A 62 -13.86 9.09 22.34
C GLN A 62 -14.78 8.90 21.14
N ALA A 63 -15.47 7.77 21.05
CA ALA A 63 -16.30 7.43 19.90
C ALA A 63 -17.54 6.62 20.26
N VAL A 64 -18.48 6.59 19.32
CA VAL A 64 -19.69 5.77 19.35
C VAL A 64 -19.78 4.95 18.08
N VAL A 65 -20.21 3.69 18.19
CA VAL A 65 -20.49 2.81 17.07
C VAL A 65 -21.93 3.02 16.61
N GLU A 66 -22.10 3.46 15.37
CA GLU A 66 -23.38 3.68 14.70
C GLU A 66 -23.43 2.87 13.39
N GLY A 67 -24.14 1.74 13.42
CA GLY A 67 -24.22 0.84 12.26
C GLY A 67 -22.88 0.19 11.94
N GLU A 68 -22.35 0.45 10.73
CA GLU A 68 -21.05 -0.07 10.27
C GLU A 68 -19.86 0.86 10.52
N TYR A 69 -20.08 1.96 11.24
CA TYR A 69 -19.07 3.00 11.46
C TYR A 69 -18.88 3.27 12.95
N ALA A 70 -17.65 3.52 13.36
CA ALA A 70 -17.33 4.19 14.61
C ALA A 70 -17.05 5.66 14.30
N ARG A 71 -17.68 6.57 15.03
CA ARG A 71 -17.51 8.03 14.84
C ARG A 71 -17.15 8.69 16.14
N GLY A 72 -16.24 9.64 16.11
CA GLY A 72 -15.79 10.29 17.33
C GLY A 72 -14.78 11.40 17.15
N THR A 73 -14.08 11.68 18.24
CA THR A 73 -13.04 12.72 18.30
C THR A 73 -11.70 12.16 18.76
N LEU A 74 -10.64 12.80 18.27
CA LEU A 74 -9.26 12.65 18.70
C LEU A 74 -8.86 13.94 19.42
N LEU A 75 -8.66 13.90 20.73
CA LEU A 75 -8.44 15.09 21.57
C LEU A 75 -7.02 15.12 22.14
N ASN A 76 -6.34 16.26 22.07
CA ASN A 76 -5.12 16.53 22.83
C ASN A 76 -5.13 17.95 23.41
N ASP A 77 -4.00 18.39 23.96
CA ASP A 77 -3.80 19.73 24.51
C ASP A 77 -3.84 20.85 23.46
N ARG A 78 -3.68 20.51 22.18
CA ARG A 78 -3.63 21.46 21.04
C ARG A 78 -4.95 21.59 20.29
N GLY A 79 -5.90 20.69 20.51
CA GLY A 79 -7.21 20.74 19.87
C GLY A 79 -7.87 19.37 19.67
N GLY A 80 -8.91 19.35 18.85
CA GLY A 80 -9.67 18.15 18.50
C GLY A 80 -9.74 17.94 17.00
N LEU A 81 -9.60 16.68 16.57
CA LEU A 81 -9.93 16.22 15.23
C LEU A 81 -11.18 15.34 15.29
N TYR A 82 -11.92 15.27 14.21
CA TYR A 82 -13.00 14.31 14.03
C TYR A 82 -12.50 13.07 13.30
N PHE A 83 -13.13 11.93 13.54
CA PHE A 83 -12.83 10.73 12.77
C PHE A 83 -14.06 9.86 12.50
N GLU A 84 -13.98 9.10 11.41
CA GLU A 84 -14.81 7.94 11.15
C GLU A 84 -13.92 6.71 10.98
N ALA A 85 -14.35 5.55 11.46
CA ALA A 85 -13.62 4.30 11.28
C ALA A 85 -14.55 3.18 10.83
N ARG A 86 -14.10 2.40 9.84
CA ARG A 86 -14.82 1.24 9.33
C ARG A 86 -13.92 0.01 9.34
N LEU A 87 -14.38 -1.06 9.98
CA LEU A 87 -13.65 -2.32 10.02
C LEU A 87 -14.01 -3.18 8.80
N LYS A 88 -13.00 -3.73 8.12
CA LYS A 88 -13.13 -4.68 7.02
C LYS A 88 -12.16 -5.84 7.23
N GLY A 89 -12.62 -6.89 7.90
CA GLY A 89 -11.75 -7.99 8.34
C GLY A 89 -10.73 -7.49 9.35
N GLU A 90 -9.44 -7.69 9.06
CA GLU A 90 -8.32 -7.23 9.92
C GLU A 90 -7.86 -5.80 9.63
N GLN A 91 -8.45 -5.14 8.63
CA GLN A 91 -8.08 -3.78 8.27
C GLN A 91 -9.10 -2.78 8.82
N LEU A 92 -8.58 -1.73 9.46
CA LEU A 92 -9.36 -0.57 9.87
C LEU A 92 -9.09 0.58 8.90
N VAL A 93 -10.13 1.03 8.22
CA VAL A 93 -10.06 2.29 7.47
C VAL A 93 -10.44 3.41 8.43
N LEU A 94 -9.48 4.27 8.75
CA LEU A 94 -9.64 5.41 9.64
C LEU A 94 -9.59 6.70 8.81
N THR A 95 -10.68 7.44 8.77
CA THR A 95 -10.78 8.74 8.11
C THR A 95 -10.69 9.82 9.17
N ILE A 96 -9.66 10.68 9.12
CA ILE A 96 -9.48 11.81 10.04
C ILE A 96 -9.85 13.10 9.32
N MET A 97 -10.62 13.95 9.97
CA MET A 97 -11.11 15.24 9.46
C MET A 97 -10.76 16.36 10.43
N PRO A 98 -10.21 17.49 9.95
CA PRO A 98 -10.11 18.68 10.77
C PRO A 98 -11.50 19.25 11.08
N ALA A 99 -11.58 20.11 12.09
CA ALA A 99 -12.76 20.93 12.33
C ALA A 99 -12.78 22.12 11.37
N ASP A 100 -13.94 22.47 10.82
CA ASP A 100 -14.14 23.66 10.01
C ASP A 100 -14.35 24.93 10.87
N ALA A 101 -14.68 26.04 10.20
CA ALA A 101 -14.94 27.33 10.87
C ALA A 101 -16.15 27.30 11.84
N TYR A 102 -17.01 26.28 11.76
CA TYR A 102 -18.19 26.09 12.60
C TYR A 102 -18.02 24.94 13.60
N ASN A 103 -16.80 24.43 13.77
CA ASN A 103 -16.48 23.29 14.61
C ASN A 103 -17.22 22.00 14.18
N GLN A 104 -17.43 21.82 12.87
CA GLN A 104 -17.98 20.60 12.27
C GLN A 104 -16.87 19.83 11.52
N PRO A 105 -17.01 18.51 11.28
CA PRO A 105 -16.04 17.76 10.49
C PRO A 105 -15.94 18.29 9.06
N ASP A 106 -14.73 18.65 8.62
CA ASP A 106 -14.47 19.03 7.22
C ASP A 106 -14.13 17.79 6.37
N TYR A 107 -15.16 17.24 5.73
CA TYR A 107 -15.03 16.08 4.85
C TYR A 107 -14.23 16.36 3.57
N LEU A 108 -14.06 17.61 3.14
CA LEU A 108 -13.26 17.95 1.96
C LEU A 108 -11.76 17.87 2.23
N SER A 109 -11.37 18.04 3.49
CA SER A 109 -9.99 17.93 3.98
C SER A 109 -9.69 16.59 4.66
N ALA A 110 -10.62 15.62 4.53
CA ALA A 110 -10.49 14.30 5.12
C ALA A 110 -9.25 13.55 4.59
N LYS A 111 -8.63 12.76 5.46
CA LYS A 111 -7.53 11.87 5.10
C LYS A 111 -7.81 10.46 5.59
N ASP A 112 -7.66 9.50 4.69
CA ASP A 112 -7.84 8.08 5.00
C ASP A 112 -6.51 7.43 5.38
N PHE A 113 -6.58 6.58 6.39
CA PHE A 113 -5.50 5.75 6.89
C PHE A 113 -5.95 4.30 6.91
N PHE A 114 -5.08 3.41 6.44
CA PHE A 114 -5.38 1.98 6.36
C PHE A 114 -4.53 1.25 7.38
N LEU A 115 -5.08 1.04 8.57
CA LEU A 115 -4.38 0.41 9.68
C LEU A 115 -4.64 -1.09 9.69
N THR A 116 -3.64 -1.88 10.08
CA THR A 116 -3.76 -3.33 10.23
C THR A 116 -3.88 -3.68 11.70
N ARG A 117 -4.83 -4.54 12.07
CA ARG A 117 -4.96 -5.03 13.44
C ARG A 117 -3.68 -5.80 13.82
N ARG A 118 -3.09 -5.44 14.95
CA ARG A 118 -1.99 -6.20 15.56
C ARG A 118 -2.58 -7.29 16.44
N GLU A 119 -2.24 -8.55 16.16
CA GLU A 119 -2.56 -9.63 17.09
C GLU A 119 -1.85 -9.38 18.41
N LYS A 120 -2.62 -9.28 19.50
CA LYS A 120 -2.04 -9.31 20.85
C LYS A 120 -1.46 -10.71 21.03
N VAL A 121 -0.15 -10.85 20.82
CA VAL A 121 0.60 -12.06 21.19
C VAL A 121 0.33 -12.28 22.67
N LYS A 122 -0.45 -13.31 22.98
CA LYS A 122 -0.65 -13.77 24.36
C LYS A 122 0.75 -13.99 24.93
N ALA A 123 1.08 -13.34 26.04
CA ALA A 123 2.41 -13.37 26.64
C ALA A 123 2.95 -14.82 26.68
N PRO A 124 4.24 -15.05 26.33
CA PRO A 124 4.79 -16.39 26.30
C PRO A 124 4.67 -17.07 27.67
N ILE A 125 4.25 -18.32 27.63
CA ILE A 125 4.22 -19.26 28.76
C ILE A 125 5.61 -19.24 29.43
N GLU A 126 5.64 -19.13 30.76
CA GLU A 126 6.88 -19.24 31.57
C GLU A 126 7.70 -20.45 31.13
N LEU A 127 8.89 -20.20 30.58
CA LEU A 127 9.85 -21.24 30.25
C LEU A 127 10.52 -21.73 31.54
N SER A 128 10.44 -23.05 31.77
CA SER A 128 11.25 -23.71 32.80
C SER A 128 12.75 -23.57 32.47
N PRO A 129 13.64 -23.54 33.49
CA PRO A 129 15.07 -23.30 33.27
C PRO A 129 15.70 -24.43 32.45
N ILE A 130 16.36 -24.07 31.34
CA ILE A 130 17.12 -25.02 30.52
C ILE A 130 18.54 -25.09 31.09
N GLU A 131 18.97 -26.31 31.40
CA GLU A 131 20.29 -26.67 31.90
C GLU A 131 21.36 -26.41 30.82
N GLN A 132 22.41 -25.67 31.19
CA GLN A 132 23.47 -25.24 30.29
C GLN A 132 24.33 -26.42 29.82
N VAL A 133 24.39 -26.65 28.50
CA VAL A 133 25.40 -27.49 27.87
C VAL A 133 26.35 -26.61 27.06
N LYS A 134 27.64 -26.67 27.42
CA LYS A 134 28.79 -26.12 26.68
C LYS A 134 29.24 -27.16 25.63
N PRO A 135 29.38 -26.81 24.34
CA PRO A 135 30.71 -26.89 23.69
C PRO A 135 30.85 -25.87 22.53
N GLU A 136 31.98 -25.17 22.35
CA GLU A 136 33.24 -25.49 21.62
C GLU A 136 33.40 -24.50 20.45
N GLU A 137 34.59 -23.93 20.34
CA GLU A 137 34.96 -22.92 19.34
C GLU A 137 35.17 -23.60 17.97
N GLU A 138 34.37 -23.23 16.97
CA GLU A 138 34.66 -23.50 15.56
C GLU A 138 34.91 -22.21 14.78
N GLN A 139 35.96 -22.28 13.96
CA GLN A 139 36.61 -21.18 13.27
C GLN A 139 35.77 -20.65 12.09
N TRP A 140 35.76 -19.33 11.95
CA TRP A 140 35.01 -18.58 10.94
C TRP A 140 35.68 -18.61 9.55
N LEU A 141 34.93 -19.06 8.54
CA LEU A 141 35.06 -18.62 7.15
C LEU A 141 33.67 -18.16 6.67
N PRO A 142 33.54 -17.06 5.91
CA PRO A 142 32.25 -16.60 5.44
C PRO A 142 31.79 -17.48 4.26
N ASP A 143 30.88 -18.41 4.55
CA ASP A 143 30.14 -19.12 3.50
C ASP A 143 29.31 -18.12 2.68
N GLN A 144 29.46 -18.17 1.36
CA GLN A 144 28.48 -17.54 0.46
C GLN A 144 27.09 -18.14 0.75
N PRO A 145 26.05 -17.32 0.92
CA PRO A 145 24.71 -17.84 1.22
C PRO A 145 24.21 -18.69 0.05
N ALA A 146 23.78 -19.92 0.36
CA ALA A 146 23.07 -20.78 -0.57
C ALA A 146 21.84 -20.05 -1.17
N PRO A 147 21.40 -20.38 -2.40
CA PRO A 147 20.20 -19.77 -2.97
C PRO A 147 19.00 -20.07 -2.06
N GLY A 148 18.50 -19.04 -1.38
CA GLY A 148 17.36 -19.15 -0.45
C GLY A 148 16.08 -19.60 -1.16
N ALA A 149 15.16 -20.23 -0.41
CA ALA A 149 13.95 -20.81 -0.98
C ALA A 149 13.00 -19.72 -1.53
N ALA A 150 12.12 -20.10 -2.46
CA ALA A 150 11.07 -19.21 -2.95
C ALA A 150 10.17 -18.76 -1.78
N GLY A 151 9.80 -17.47 -1.73
CA GLY A 151 9.03 -16.91 -0.61
C GLY A 151 9.84 -16.53 0.62
N GLU A 152 11.16 -16.69 0.60
CA GLU A 152 12.04 -16.23 1.70
C GLU A 152 12.78 -14.96 1.33
N TRP A 153 12.90 -14.00 2.24
CA TRP A 153 13.67 -12.78 1.97
C TRP A 153 15.16 -13.04 1.73
N ALA A 154 15.75 -14.04 2.39
CA ALA A 154 17.16 -14.36 2.24
C ALA A 154 17.47 -14.89 0.82
N GLY A 155 18.60 -14.44 0.26
CA GLY A 155 19.10 -14.89 -1.04
C GLY A 155 19.67 -13.77 -1.90
N ASN A 156 20.08 -14.15 -3.12
CA ASN A 156 20.60 -13.23 -4.13
C ASN A 156 19.54 -12.97 -5.19
N TYR A 157 19.45 -11.73 -5.65
CA TYR A 157 18.49 -11.26 -6.62
C TYR A 157 19.16 -10.36 -7.66
N ASN A 158 18.64 -10.34 -8.88
CA ASN A 158 19.09 -9.50 -9.98
C ASN A 158 18.01 -8.47 -10.31
N GLY A 159 18.40 -7.23 -10.53
CA GLY A 159 17.55 -6.13 -10.95
C GLY A 159 18.28 -5.20 -11.92
N VAL A 160 17.64 -4.10 -12.25
CA VAL A 160 18.23 -3.03 -13.06
C VAL A 160 17.86 -1.69 -12.42
N ILE A 161 18.87 -0.86 -12.15
CA ILE A 161 18.71 0.52 -11.67
C ILE A 161 19.39 1.43 -12.69
N ASN A 162 18.66 2.37 -13.28
CA ASN A 162 19.21 3.30 -14.29
C ASN A 162 20.00 2.59 -15.40
N GLU A 163 19.43 1.52 -15.96
CA GLU A 163 20.06 0.66 -16.99
C GLU A 163 21.30 -0.14 -16.53
N ALA A 164 21.79 0.07 -15.31
CA ALA A 164 22.90 -0.69 -14.74
C ALA A 164 22.40 -2.03 -14.16
N PRO A 165 22.99 -3.18 -14.56
CA PRO A 165 22.76 -4.45 -13.90
C PRO A 165 23.05 -4.32 -12.40
N THR A 166 22.07 -4.66 -11.58
CA THR A 166 22.14 -4.50 -10.12
C THR A 166 21.94 -5.84 -9.44
N GLN A 167 22.77 -6.15 -8.46
CA GLN A 167 22.59 -7.32 -7.59
C GLN A 167 22.08 -6.88 -6.23
N LEU A 168 21.14 -7.63 -5.67
CA LEU A 168 20.67 -7.47 -4.29
C LEU A 168 20.96 -8.78 -3.56
N SER A 169 21.72 -8.70 -2.48
CA SER A 169 22.02 -9.83 -1.60
C SER A 169 21.36 -9.55 -0.26
N ILE A 170 20.44 -10.41 0.18
CA ILE A 170 19.74 -10.27 1.46
C ILE A 170 20.08 -11.45 2.37
N SER A 171 20.40 -11.13 3.63
CA SER A 171 20.50 -12.05 4.74
C SER A 171 19.42 -11.75 5.76
N ARG A 172 18.96 -12.79 6.46
CA ARG A 172 17.91 -12.68 7.48
C ARG A 172 18.38 -13.37 8.77
N TYR A 173 18.22 -12.67 9.89
CA TYR A 173 18.41 -13.24 11.22
C TYR A 173 17.18 -12.94 12.09
N GLY A 174 16.33 -13.96 12.30
CA GLY A 174 15.02 -13.77 12.94
C GLY A 174 14.16 -12.79 12.14
N ASN A 175 13.80 -11.65 12.73
CA ASN A 175 13.05 -10.58 12.05
C ASN A 175 13.93 -9.43 11.56
N GLN A 176 15.26 -9.56 11.65
CA GLN A 176 16.20 -8.56 11.13
C GLN A 176 16.56 -8.90 9.68
N LEU A 177 16.59 -7.87 8.84
CA LEU A 177 17.09 -7.89 7.47
C LEU A 177 18.44 -7.18 7.45
N SER A 178 19.43 -7.81 6.84
CA SER A 178 20.62 -7.11 6.34
C SER A 178 20.77 -7.40 4.86
N GLY A 179 21.28 -6.45 4.08
CA GLY A 179 21.49 -6.67 2.67
C GLY A 179 22.46 -5.71 2.03
N GLU A 180 22.82 -5.99 0.78
CA GLU A 180 23.67 -5.16 -0.05
C GLU A 180 23.03 -5.03 -1.43
N VAL A 181 22.91 -3.80 -1.93
CA VAL A 181 22.57 -3.50 -3.32
C VAL A 181 23.85 -3.05 -4.02
N ASP A 182 24.31 -3.80 -5.02
CA ASP A 182 25.46 -3.45 -5.86
C ASP A 182 24.95 -3.07 -7.26
N ALA A 183 24.93 -1.77 -7.55
CA ALA A 183 24.53 -1.19 -8.83
C ALA A 183 25.77 -0.78 -9.63
N GLY A 184 26.34 -1.71 -10.41
CA GLY A 184 27.50 -1.43 -11.26
C GLY A 184 28.77 -1.05 -10.49
N GLY A 185 28.96 -1.58 -9.29
CA GLY A 185 30.08 -1.27 -8.39
C GLY A 185 29.76 -0.20 -7.34
N TYR A 186 28.60 0.46 -7.43
CA TYR A 186 28.10 1.36 -6.40
C TYR A 186 27.27 0.58 -5.38
N LYS A 187 27.67 0.61 -4.11
CA LYS A 187 27.07 -0.22 -3.05
C LYS A 187 26.17 0.58 -2.13
N TYR A 188 25.03 0.00 -1.77
CA TYR A 188 24.19 0.43 -0.65
C TYR A 188 24.02 -0.73 0.33
N ILE A 189 24.15 -0.44 1.62
CA ILE A 189 23.93 -1.41 2.69
C ILE A 189 22.50 -1.22 3.20
N LEU A 190 21.72 -2.30 3.24
CA LEU A 190 20.37 -2.33 3.78
C LEU A 190 20.40 -2.89 5.19
N GLU A 191 19.75 -2.21 6.12
CA GLU A 191 19.48 -2.69 7.47
C GLU A 191 18.02 -2.44 7.82
N GLY A 192 17.30 -3.46 8.29
CA GLY A 192 15.87 -3.31 8.52
C GLY A 192 15.24 -4.45 9.30
N ALA A 193 13.91 -4.45 9.29
CA ALA A 193 13.08 -5.49 9.85
C ALA A 193 12.20 -6.12 8.77
N ILE A 194 11.77 -7.36 9.04
CA ILE A 194 10.89 -8.16 8.18
C ILE A 194 9.68 -8.57 9.00
N SER A 195 8.50 -8.48 8.38
CA SER A 195 7.29 -9.16 8.84
C SER A 195 6.64 -9.82 7.63
N GLU A 196 6.63 -11.16 7.62
CA GLU A 196 6.07 -11.96 6.53
C GLU A 196 6.66 -11.58 5.16
N ASP A 197 5.83 -11.06 4.27
CA ASP A 197 6.14 -10.64 2.91
C ASP A 197 6.54 -9.16 2.81
N LYS A 198 6.73 -8.46 3.94
CA LYS A 198 7.09 -7.04 4.00
C LYS A 198 8.42 -6.81 4.70
N SER A 199 9.13 -5.78 4.28
CA SER A 199 10.35 -5.28 4.95
C SER A 199 10.36 -3.76 5.05
N TRP A 200 11.08 -3.21 6.01
CA TRP A 200 11.33 -1.77 6.13
C TRP A 200 12.65 -1.51 6.86
N GLY A 201 13.29 -0.37 6.59
CA GLY A 201 14.58 -0.07 7.21
C GLY A 201 15.26 1.17 6.64
N GLU A 202 16.58 1.22 6.83
CA GLU A 202 17.46 2.22 6.26
C GLU A 202 18.39 1.57 5.22
N ALA A 203 18.63 2.30 4.13
CA ALA A 203 19.69 2.02 3.19
C ALA A 203 20.77 3.09 3.36
N TYR A 204 22.01 2.66 3.45
CA TYR A 204 23.16 3.49 3.73
C TYR A 204 24.19 3.39 2.61
N ASP A 205 24.70 4.53 2.22
CA ASP A 205 25.76 4.68 1.23
C ASP A 205 27.12 4.81 1.96
N PRO A 206 28.00 3.80 1.86
CA PRO A 206 29.28 3.80 2.56
C PRO A 206 30.25 4.87 2.05
N GLN A 207 30.09 5.37 0.82
CA GLN A 207 30.99 6.38 0.25
C GLN A 207 30.61 7.78 0.71
N THR A 208 29.32 8.11 0.67
CA THR A 208 28.83 9.45 1.00
C THR A 208 28.35 9.59 2.44
N GLN A 209 28.21 8.48 3.16
CA GLN A 209 27.51 8.40 4.46
C GLN A 209 26.02 8.75 4.38
N GLY A 210 25.47 8.87 3.16
CA GLY A 210 24.08 9.17 2.92
C GLY A 210 23.17 8.06 3.44
N LYS A 211 22.03 8.44 4.01
CA LYS A 211 21.00 7.52 4.45
C LYS A 211 19.70 7.80 3.71
N MET A 212 18.97 6.74 3.40
CA MET A 212 17.61 6.82 2.87
C MET A 212 16.76 5.73 3.51
N LYS A 213 15.47 5.99 3.72
CA LYS A 213 14.58 4.94 4.22
C LYS A 213 14.23 4.01 3.07
N PHE A 214 13.92 2.75 3.37
CA PHE A 214 13.32 1.86 2.39
C PHE A 214 12.14 1.09 2.98
N SER A 215 11.23 0.68 2.10
CA SER A 215 10.22 -0.33 2.36
C SER A 215 10.27 -1.38 1.24
N GLY A 216 9.83 -2.59 1.52
CA GLY A 216 9.89 -3.68 0.56
C GLY A 216 8.74 -4.66 0.68
N THR A 217 8.47 -5.33 -0.42
CA THR A 217 7.52 -6.45 -0.50
C THR A 217 8.15 -7.62 -1.24
N LEU A 218 7.83 -8.84 -0.81
CA LEU A 218 8.28 -10.10 -1.41
C LEU A 218 7.05 -10.84 -1.95
N SER A 219 7.02 -11.07 -3.27
CA SER A 219 5.98 -11.89 -3.91
C SER A 219 6.64 -13.03 -4.67
N GLY A 220 6.64 -14.22 -4.08
CA GLY A 220 7.27 -15.40 -4.64
C GLY A 220 8.80 -15.23 -4.78
N ASN A 221 9.25 -14.95 -6.00
CA ASN A 221 10.67 -14.74 -6.34
C ASN A 221 11.02 -13.27 -6.64
N VAL A 222 10.07 -12.36 -6.48
CA VAL A 222 10.24 -10.94 -6.78
C VAL A 222 10.26 -10.14 -5.49
N VAL A 223 11.34 -9.37 -5.32
CA VAL A 223 11.44 -8.33 -4.28
C VAL A 223 11.20 -6.99 -4.96
N MET A 224 10.25 -6.21 -4.44
CA MET A 224 10.15 -4.78 -4.78
C MET A 224 10.64 -3.98 -3.58
N LEU A 225 11.59 -3.07 -3.82
CA LEU A 225 12.05 -2.10 -2.83
C LEU A 225 11.64 -0.69 -3.27
N ASP A 226 11.06 0.07 -2.35
CA ASP A 226 10.82 1.49 -2.46
C ASP A 226 11.82 2.22 -1.57
N PHE A 227 12.64 3.09 -2.14
CA PHE A 227 13.58 3.94 -1.44
C PHE A 227 13.03 5.36 -1.36
N PHE A 228 13.24 6.00 -0.21
CA PHE A 228 12.77 7.35 0.12
C PHE A 228 13.97 8.22 0.47
N ALA A 229 14.40 9.03 -0.50
CA ALA A 229 15.47 10.00 -0.34
C ALA A 229 14.90 11.43 -0.31
N GLU A 230 15.72 12.42 0.07
CA GLU A 230 15.30 13.84 0.08
C GLU A 230 14.81 14.32 -1.29
N GLN A 231 15.38 13.78 -2.37
CA GLN A 231 15.03 14.15 -3.75
C GLN A 231 13.80 13.41 -4.29
N GLY A 232 13.22 12.48 -3.53
CA GLY A 232 12.01 11.77 -3.91
C GLY A 232 12.05 10.27 -3.61
N ARG A 233 11.04 9.58 -4.15
CA ARG A 233 10.88 8.13 -4.04
C ARG A 233 11.29 7.46 -5.34
N PHE A 234 12.02 6.36 -5.26
CA PHE A 234 12.24 5.48 -6.42
C PHE A 234 12.02 4.01 -6.04
N ARG A 235 11.52 3.24 -7.00
CA ARG A 235 11.19 1.82 -6.82
C ARG A 235 12.10 0.96 -7.68
N VAL A 236 12.62 -0.10 -7.09
CA VAL A 236 13.46 -1.09 -7.76
C VAL A 236 12.84 -2.47 -7.59
N GLN A 237 12.84 -3.24 -8.69
CA GLN A 237 12.39 -4.62 -8.70
C GLN A 237 13.60 -5.54 -8.88
N PHE A 238 13.66 -6.59 -8.07
CA PHE A 238 14.67 -7.63 -8.13
C PHE A 238 14.02 -9.00 -8.27
N LEU A 239 14.60 -9.86 -9.10
CA LEU A 239 14.21 -11.25 -9.31
C LEU A 239 15.27 -12.18 -8.73
N ARG A 240 14.86 -13.16 -7.92
CA ARG A 240 15.79 -14.12 -7.30
C ARG A 240 16.66 -14.81 -8.34
N GLN A 241 17.97 -14.84 -8.10
CA GLN A 241 18.95 -15.49 -8.97
C GLN A 241 18.64 -16.99 -9.12
N GLY A 242 18.79 -17.51 -10.33
CA GLY A 242 18.45 -18.91 -10.65
C GLY A 242 16.95 -19.19 -10.82
N SER A 243 16.08 -18.22 -10.48
CA SER A 243 14.66 -18.35 -10.79
C SER A 243 14.44 -18.08 -12.27
N ARG A 244 13.75 -18.99 -12.96
CA ARG A 244 13.19 -18.68 -14.27
C ARG A 244 12.16 -17.58 -14.05
N PRO A 245 12.15 -16.47 -14.83
CA PRO A 245 11.10 -15.46 -14.69
C PRO A 245 9.75 -16.18 -14.79
N LEU A 246 8.92 -16.00 -13.76
CA LEU A 246 7.54 -16.47 -13.81
C LEU A 246 6.91 -15.84 -15.06
N PRO A 247 6.24 -16.63 -15.92
CA PRO A 247 5.44 -16.06 -16.99
C PRO A 247 4.43 -15.11 -16.35
N GLY A 248 4.59 -13.80 -16.55
CA GLY A 248 3.69 -12.76 -16.01
C GLY A 248 4.19 -11.90 -14.84
N ILE A 249 5.45 -12.02 -14.39
CA ILE A 249 6.09 -11.03 -13.46
C ILE A 249 7.43 -10.49 -13.98
N SER A 250 7.75 -10.75 -15.24
CA SER A 250 8.79 -10.03 -15.96
C SER A 250 8.11 -9.28 -17.09
N GLU A 251 7.99 -7.95 -16.95
CA GLU A 251 7.67 -6.93 -17.97
C GLU A 251 7.17 -5.67 -17.22
N SER A 252 7.77 -4.49 -17.24
CA SER A 252 9.16 -4.06 -17.45
C SER A 252 9.24 -2.61 -16.95
N THR A 253 10.26 -2.29 -16.17
CA THR A 253 10.84 -0.94 -16.18
C THR A 253 11.36 -0.71 -17.61
N GLY A 254 10.53 -0.14 -18.50
CA GLY A 254 10.88 0.12 -19.92
C GLY A 254 9.83 -0.23 -20.98
N GLN A 255 8.65 -0.73 -20.62
CA GLN A 255 7.61 -1.01 -21.62
C GLN A 255 6.94 0.28 -22.04
N ASN A 256 6.85 0.47 -23.35
CA ASN A 256 6.17 1.60 -23.95
C ASN A 256 4.67 1.57 -23.59
N PRO A 257 4.15 2.55 -22.81
CA PRO A 257 2.73 2.62 -22.48
C PRO A 257 1.87 3.10 -23.64
N ALA A 258 2.42 3.30 -24.85
CA ALA A 258 1.65 3.64 -26.02
C ALA A 258 0.49 2.67 -26.26
N GLY A 259 -0.68 3.22 -26.57
CA GLY A 259 -1.93 2.49 -26.74
C GLY A 259 -3.16 3.32 -26.37
N ASN A 260 -4.33 2.72 -26.58
CA ASN A 260 -5.60 3.24 -26.11
C ASN A 260 -5.98 2.52 -24.82
N TRP A 261 -6.31 3.28 -23.79
CA TRP A 261 -6.56 2.78 -22.45
C TRP A 261 -7.88 3.32 -21.92
N VAL A 262 -8.74 2.44 -21.40
CA VAL A 262 -10.03 2.83 -20.82
C VAL A 262 -10.04 2.53 -19.33
N HIS A 263 -10.48 3.51 -18.55
CA HIS A 263 -10.84 3.34 -17.14
C HIS A 263 -12.35 3.55 -17.00
N ALA A 264 -13.03 2.59 -16.39
CA ALA A 264 -14.45 2.67 -16.09
C ALA A 264 -14.62 2.93 -14.59
N GLN A 265 -15.33 4.00 -14.25
CA GLN A 265 -15.73 4.22 -12.86
C GLN A 265 -16.99 3.40 -12.58
N PRO A 266 -17.06 2.68 -11.44
CA PRO A 266 -18.29 2.04 -11.05
C PRO A 266 -19.40 3.09 -10.89
N PRO A 267 -20.64 2.79 -11.27
CA PRO A 267 -21.76 3.72 -11.06
C PRO A 267 -21.91 4.02 -9.57
N ALA A 268 -22.29 5.26 -9.24
CA ALA A 268 -22.65 5.62 -7.88
C ALA A 268 -23.79 4.73 -7.40
N SER A 269 -23.68 4.21 -6.17
CA SER A 269 -24.64 3.25 -5.62
C SER A 269 -26.07 3.78 -5.72
N GLY A 270 -26.95 3.05 -6.40
CA GLY A 270 -28.38 3.36 -6.50
C GLY A 270 -28.83 4.00 -7.82
N GLU A 271 -27.91 4.36 -8.71
CA GLU A 271 -28.25 4.84 -10.05
C GLU A 271 -28.08 3.75 -11.13
N PHE A 272 -29.09 3.58 -11.97
CA PHE A 272 -29.00 2.75 -13.18
C PHE A 272 -28.45 3.59 -14.34
N SER A 273 -27.21 4.04 -14.20
CA SER A 273 -26.48 4.75 -15.26
C SER A 273 -25.34 3.86 -15.77
N PRO A 274 -25.08 3.82 -17.09
CA PRO A 274 -23.90 3.13 -17.60
C PRO A 274 -22.64 3.75 -16.97
N PRO A 275 -21.59 2.95 -16.69
CA PRO A 275 -20.38 3.44 -16.05
C PRO A 275 -19.75 4.55 -16.91
N GLU A 276 -19.38 5.65 -16.27
CA GLU A 276 -18.63 6.70 -16.95
C GLU A 276 -17.24 6.16 -17.28
N GLN A 277 -16.86 6.28 -18.56
CA GLN A 277 -15.58 5.82 -19.06
C GLN A 277 -14.68 7.01 -19.39
N THR A 278 -13.44 6.93 -18.93
CA THR A 278 -12.35 7.83 -19.33
C THR A 278 -11.44 7.09 -20.31
N LEU A 279 -11.02 7.76 -21.38
CA LEU A 279 -10.08 7.25 -22.37
C LEU A 279 -8.77 8.05 -22.29
N LEU A 280 -7.66 7.31 -22.25
CA LEU A 280 -6.30 7.81 -22.40
C LEU A 280 -5.69 7.20 -23.67
N GLN A 281 -5.31 8.03 -24.63
CA GLN A 281 -4.60 7.60 -25.83
C GLN A 281 -3.16 8.13 -25.75
N LEU A 282 -2.20 7.22 -25.73
CA LEU A 282 -0.77 7.51 -25.78
C LEU A 282 -0.26 7.07 -27.14
N HIS A 283 -0.05 8.00 -28.06
CA HIS A 283 0.39 7.68 -29.42
C HIS A 283 1.90 7.44 -29.46
N PRO A 284 2.41 6.47 -30.25
CA PRO A 284 3.84 6.21 -30.37
C PRO A 284 4.68 7.41 -30.86
N ASP A 285 4.05 8.41 -31.50
CA ASP A 285 4.67 9.65 -31.96
C ASP A 285 4.90 10.68 -30.83
N GLY A 286 4.55 10.34 -29.59
CA GLY A 286 4.69 11.21 -28.43
C GLY A 286 3.53 12.20 -28.26
N THR A 287 2.41 12.04 -28.95
CA THR A 287 1.17 12.82 -28.70
C THR A 287 0.17 12.06 -27.82
N PHE A 288 -0.66 12.78 -27.06
CA PHE A 288 -1.69 12.14 -26.23
C PHE A 288 -3.06 12.82 -26.31
N HIS A 289 -4.10 12.04 -25.99
CA HIS A 289 -5.46 12.53 -25.72
C HIS A 289 -5.99 11.92 -24.43
N PHE A 290 -6.73 12.70 -23.64
CA PHE A 290 -7.29 12.27 -22.37
C PHE A 290 -8.64 12.93 -22.09
N GLY A 291 -9.63 12.17 -21.62
CA GLY A 291 -10.93 12.71 -21.21
C GLY A 291 -12.05 11.67 -21.26
N LYS A 292 -13.31 12.11 -21.20
CA LYS A 292 -14.47 11.21 -21.34
C LYS A 292 -14.36 10.42 -22.65
N ALA A 293 -14.53 9.10 -22.60
CA ALA A 293 -14.30 8.22 -23.75
C ALA A 293 -15.11 8.62 -24.99
N ALA A 294 -16.37 9.01 -24.81
CA ALA A 294 -17.22 9.48 -25.90
C ALA A 294 -16.69 10.77 -26.55
N ALA A 295 -16.20 11.72 -25.76
CA ALA A 295 -15.65 12.99 -26.28
C ALA A 295 -14.35 12.77 -27.05
N VAL A 296 -13.41 11.99 -26.48
CA VAL A 296 -12.11 11.68 -27.13
C VAL A 296 -12.32 10.94 -28.45
N ARG A 297 -13.24 9.97 -28.50
CA ARG A 297 -13.52 9.18 -29.73
C ARG A 297 -14.24 10.00 -30.82
N SER A 298 -15.18 10.86 -30.44
CA SER A 298 -15.98 11.61 -31.41
C SER A 298 -15.23 12.82 -31.98
N ASN A 299 -14.50 13.54 -31.13
CA ASN A 299 -13.73 14.69 -31.55
C ASN A 299 -12.53 14.86 -30.60
N PRO A 300 -11.37 14.27 -30.92
CA PRO A 300 -10.16 14.40 -30.10
C PRO A 300 -9.65 15.85 -30.01
N ASN A 301 -10.14 16.74 -30.87
CA ASN A 301 -9.86 18.19 -30.85
C ASN A 301 -10.96 19.02 -30.19
N GLY A 302 -11.98 18.35 -29.62
CA GLY A 302 -13.15 18.98 -29.02
C GLY A 302 -12.89 19.58 -27.64
N ARG A 303 -13.85 20.38 -27.18
CA ARG A 303 -13.83 20.94 -25.82
C ARG A 303 -13.93 19.81 -24.79
N GLY A 304 -13.11 19.87 -23.74
CA GLY A 304 -13.10 18.87 -22.66
C GLY A 304 -12.19 17.66 -22.92
N VAL A 305 -11.44 17.65 -24.02
CA VAL A 305 -10.36 16.68 -24.26
C VAL A 305 -9.02 17.35 -23.93
N GLY A 306 -8.30 16.77 -22.97
CA GLY A 306 -6.89 17.09 -22.74
C GLY A 306 -6.06 16.54 -23.89
N ARG A 307 -5.14 17.34 -24.42
CA ARG A 307 -4.25 16.94 -25.52
C ARG A 307 -2.89 17.60 -25.39
N GLY A 308 -1.87 16.98 -25.97
CA GLY A 308 -0.52 17.52 -25.95
C GLY A 308 0.52 16.48 -26.32
N ARG A 309 1.71 16.62 -25.75
CA ARG A 309 2.80 15.66 -25.90
C ARG A 309 2.96 14.82 -24.63
N TRP A 310 3.49 13.61 -24.76
CA TRP A 310 3.83 12.74 -23.64
C TRP A 310 5.23 12.14 -23.82
N LYS A 311 5.84 11.73 -22.71
CA LYS A 311 7.05 10.91 -22.67
C LYS A 311 7.06 10.09 -21.38
N THR A 312 7.98 9.15 -21.26
CA THR A 312 8.27 8.46 -20.00
C THR A 312 9.62 8.89 -19.45
N GLU A 313 9.71 8.97 -18.13
CA GLU A 313 10.96 9.18 -17.40
C GLU A 313 10.95 8.24 -16.19
N GLY A 314 11.78 7.19 -16.23
CA GLY A 314 11.65 6.06 -15.30
C GLY A 314 10.27 5.41 -15.40
N ASN A 315 9.55 5.37 -14.28
CA ASN A 315 8.19 4.82 -14.17
C ASN A 315 7.10 5.89 -14.20
N ASP A 316 7.43 7.13 -14.57
CA ASP A 316 6.45 8.19 -14.69
C ASP A 316 6.08 8.46 -16.16
N ILE A 317 4.80 8.67 -16.40
CA ILE A 317 4.28 9.32 -17.61
C ILE A 317 4.32 10.82 -17.33
N LEU A 318 4.97 11.58 -18.22
CA LEU A 318 4.97 13.03 -18.22
C LEU A 318 4.15 13.52 -19.41
N ILE A 319 3.37 14.59 -19.21
CA ILE A 319 2.59 15.25 -20.27
C ILE A 319 2.96 16.71 -20.38
N ASP A 320 2.82 17.27 -21.58
CA ASP A 320 2.99 18.70 -21.88
C ASP A 320 1.83 19.19 -22.73
N GLN A 321 1.02 20.08 -22.16
CA GLN A 321 -0.12 20.72 -22.82
C GLN A 321 0.20 22.16 -23.28
N GLY A 322 1.48 22.45 -23.54
CA GLY A 322 1.99 23.77 -23.93
C GLY A 322 2.48 24.63 -22.75
N LYS A 323 2.65 24.04 -21.57
CA LYS A 323 3.13 24.73 -20.34
C LYS A 323 4.41 24.12 -19.78
N GLY A 324 5.03 23.20 -20.53
CA GLY A 324 6.16 22.41 -20.06
C GLY A 324 5.71 21.03 -19.56
N TRP A 325 6.71 20.18 -19.33
CA TRP A 325 6.49 18.81 -18.87
C TRP A 325 6.05 18.79 -17.41
N ILE A 326 4.91 18.16 -17.15
CA ILE A 326 4.41 17.87 -15.82
C ILE A 326 4.23 16.38 -15.65
N ARG A 327 4.47 15.87 -14.44
CA ARG A 327 4.18 14.49 -14.08
C ARG A 327 2.67 14.24 -14.18
N PHE A 328 2.27 13.24 -14.94
CA PHE A 328 0.89 12.79 -15.06
C PHE A 328 0.58 11.72 -14.01
N ALA A 329 1.29 10.60 -14.06
CA ALA A 329 1.15 9.48 -13.12
C ALA A 329 2.39 8.59 -13.16
N ALA A 330 2.65 7.87 -12.06
CA ALA A 330 3.47 6.67 -12.15
C ALA A 330 2.66 5.57 -12.86
N TYR A 331 3.32 4.70 -13.60
CA TYR A 331 2.66 3.64 -14.36
C TYR A 331 3.30 2.27 -14.15
N PHE A 332 2.45 1.23 -14.20
CA PHE A 332 2.86 -0.16 -14.24
C PHE A 332 2.04 -0.89 -15.32
N LEU A 333 2.73 -1.54 -16.27
CA LEU A 333 2.11 -2.32 -17.33
C LEU A 333 2.13 -3.80 -16.98
N LYS A 334 1.04 -4.49 -17.28
CA LYS A 334 0.93 -5.95 -17.20
C LYS A 334 -0.01 -6.45 -18.29
N GLY A 335 0.55 -6.83 -19.44
CA GLY A 335 -0.22 -7.21 -20.64
C GLY A 335 -1.17 -6.09 -21.07
N ASP A 336 -2.47 -6.38 -21.08
CA ASP A 336 -3.53 -5.42 -21.45
C ASP A 336 -4.04 -4.58 -20.28
N SER A 337 -3.31 -4.55 -19.16
CA SER A 337 -3.64 -3.74 -17.99
C SER A 337 -2.56 -2.70 -17.72
N LEU A 338 -2.99 -1.47 -17.49
CA LEU A 338 -2.17 -0.34 -17.11
C LEU A 338 -2.64 0.18 -15.76
N LEU A 339 -1.81 0.08 -14.74
CA LEU A 339 -2.07 0.69 -13.44
C LEU A 339 -1.43 2.08 -13.41
N LEU A 340 -2.23 3.12 -13.18
CA LEU A 340 -1.76 4.50 -13.00
C LEU A 340 -1.86 4.91 -11.53
N GLU A 341 -0.80 5.53 -11.01
CA GLU A 341 -0.74 6.07 -9.65
C GLU A 341 -0.52 7.60 -9.70
N PHE A 342 -1.56 8.36 -9.35
CA PHE A 342 -1.57 9.82 -9.36
C PHE A 342 -1.10 10.44 -8.02
N GLY A 343 -0.89 9.61 -7.00
CA GLY A 343 -0.52 9.99 -5.64
C GLY A 343 -0.66 8.79 -4.69
N LYS A 344 -0.39 8.99 -3.39
CA LYS A 344 -0.28 7.93 -2.37
C LYS A 344 -1.51 6.99 -2.33
N ASP A 345 -2.70 7.51 -2.61
CA ASP A 345 -3.97 6.78 -2.48
C ASP A 345 -4.86 6.81 -3.74
N ASN A 346 -4.36 7.33 -4.85
CA ASN A 346 -5.11 7.41 -6.10
C ASN A 346 -4.50 6.50 -7.15
N ARG A 347 -4.97 5.25 -7.15
CA ARG A 347 -4.62 4.22 -8.13
C ARG A 347 -5.81 3.90 -9.00
N GLN A 348 -5.55 3.82 -10.30
CA GLN A 348 -6.55 3.46 -11.29
C GLN A 348 -6.04 2.34 -12.16
N GLU A 349 -6.83 1.28 -12.28
CA GLU A 349 -6.59 0.26 -13.29
C GLU A 349 -7.28 0.65 -14.60
N TRP A 350 -6.51 0.56 -15.68
CA TRP A 350 -6.93 0.85 -17.04
C TRP A 350 -6.78 -0.41 -17.88
N LYS A 351 -7.71 -0.63 -18.81
CA LYS A 351 -7.68 -1.75 -19.74
C LYS A 351 -7.37 -1.27 -21.14
N ARG A 352 -6.48 -1.99 -21.82
CA ARG A 352 -6.14 -1.73 -23.22
C ARG A 352 -7.38 -1.98 -24.08
N VAL A 353 -7.59 -1.11 -25.05
CA VAL A 353 -8.60 -1.28 -26.10
C VAL A 353 -7.93 -1.07 -27.45
N ASP A 354 -8.45 -1.72 -28.48
CA ASP A 354 -7.98 -1.55 -29.85
C ASP A 354 -8.48 -0.24 -30.47
#